data_AF-A0A920A1Y8-F1
#
_entry.id   AF-A0A920A1Y8-F1
#
_cell.length_a   1.000
_cell.length_b   1.000
_cell.length_c   1.000
_cell.angle_alpha   90.00
_cell.angle_beta   90.00
_cell.angle_gamma   90.00
#
_symmetry.space_group_name_H-M   'P 1'
#
loop_
_entity.id
_entity.type
_entity.pdbx_description
1 polymer ?
#
loop_
_entity_poly.entity_id
_entity_poly.type
_entity_poly.pdbx_seq_one_letter_code
_entity_poly.pdbx_strand_id
1 'polypeptide(L)'
;MGPAEKNVIDAVNQFFNSLELSVKQILADEKKLIAPAGLCAQIVITGLEGIVARFIRNEFKENPSSYLDNYWQILERSILK
;
A
#
# COMPACT_ATOMS: atom_id res chain seq x y z
N MET A 1 3.79 -23.90 11.35
CA MET A 1 4.62 -23.24 10.32
C MET A 1 6.06 -23.62 10.54
N GLY A 2 6.71 -24.18 9.52
CA GLY A 2 8.13 -24.51 9.54
C GLY A 2 9.01 -23.26 9.61
N PRO A 3 10.30 -23.39 9.93
CA PRO A 3 11.23 -22.26 10.05
C PRO A 3 11.31 -21.40 8.78
N ALA A 4 11.25 -22.02 7.60
CA ALA A 4 11.29 -21.32 6.32
C ALA A 4 10.04 -20.45 6.08
N GLU A 5 8.86 -20.93 6.45
CA GLU A 5 7.59 -20.19 6.28
C GLU A 5 7.57 -18.93 7.16
N LYS A 6 8.09 -19.03 8.39
CA LYS A 6 8.23 -17.87 9.28
C LYS A 6 9.17 -16.80 8.70
N ASN A 7 10.32 -17.23 8.17
CA ASN A 7 11.29 -16.30 7.57
C ASN A 7 10.69 -15.52 6.39
N VAL A 8 9.84 -16.16 5.57
CA VAL A 8 9.17 -15.49 4.45
C VAL A 8 8.16 -14.45 4.96
N ILE A 9 7.36 -14.81 5.97
CA ILE A 9 6.39 -13.89 6.56
C ILE A 9 7.08 -12.67 7.16
N ASP A 10 8.16 -12.89 7.91
CA ASP A 10 8.93 -11.81 8.53
C ASP A 10 9.56 -10.89 7.48
N ALA A 11 10.10 -11.46 6.40
CA ALA A 11 10.66 -10.68 5.29
C ALA A 11 9.60 -9.82 4.57
N VAL A 12 8.40 -10.39 4.33
CA VAL A 12 7.29 -9.65 3.72
C VAL A 12 6.82 -8.51 4.63
N ASN A 13 6.67 -8.78 5.92
CA ASN A 13 6.29 -7.75 6.89
C ASN A 13 7.33 -6.63 6.96
N GLN A 14 8.62 -6.97 6.97
CA GLN A 14 9.70 -5.99 6.97
C GLN A 14 9.69 -5.12 5.70
N PHE A 15 9.39 -5.72 4.55
CA PHE A 15 9.23 -4.98 3.29
C PHE A 15 8.10 -3.95 3.38
N PHE A 16 6.89 -4.36 3.78
CA PHE A 16 5.76 -3.44 3.88
C PHE A 16 5.97 -2.35 4.93
N ASN A 17 6.57 -2.67 6.09
CA ASN A 17 6.95 -1.67 7.09
C ASN A 17 7.93 -0.63 6.52
N SER A 18 8.92 -1.07 5.73
CA SER A 18 9.91 -0.19 5.11
C SER A 18 9.29 0.68 4.00
N LEU A 19 8.36 0.10 3.24
CA LEU A 19 7.61 0.79 2.20
C LEU A 19 6.69 1.87 2.81
N GLU A 20 5.94 1.54 3.87
CA GLU A 20 5.09 2.49 4.58
C GLU A 20 5.90 3.67 5.13
N LEU A 21 7.05 3.38 5.74
CA LEU A 21 7.95 4.42 6.25
C LEU A 21 8.42 5.35 5.13
N SER A 22 8.77 4.79 3.96
CA SER A 22 9.21 5.57 2.80
C SER A 22 8.07 6.47 2.28
N VAL A 23 6.85 5.95 2.18
CA VAL A 23 5.67 6.74 1.80
C VAL A 23 5.41 7.85 2.82
N LYS A 24 5.47 7.55 4.12
CA LYS A 24 5.32 8.55 5.18
C LYS A 24 6.33 9.68 5.06
N GLN A 25 7.59 9.37 4.73
CA GLN A 25 8.64 10.36 4.52
C GLN A 25 8.35 11.25 3.30
N ILE A 26 7.86 10.68 2.21
CA ILE A 26 7.43 11.43 1.01
C ILE A 26 6.29 12.40 1.37
N LEU A 27 5.35 11.96 2.20
CA LEU A 27 4.20 12.76 2.61
C LEU A 27 4.50 13.75 3.75
N ALA A 28 5.68 13.71 4.36
CA ALA A 28 5.98 14.44 5.60
C ALA A 28 5.86 15.97 5.45
N ASP A 29 6.23 16.50 4.29
CA ASP A 29 6.25 17.94 4.02
C ASP A 29 4.99 18.43 3.28
N GLU A 30 4.03 17.55 2.99
CA GLU A 30 2.80 17.91 2.28
C GLU A 30 1.81 18.64 3.21
N LYS A 31 1.42 19.85 2.81
CA LYS A 31 0.55 20.73 3.60
C LYS A 31 -0.93 20.48 3.36
N LYS A 32 -1.27 19.81 2.25
CA LYS A 32 -2.65 19.56 1.81
C LYS A 32 -3.18 18.21 2.27
N LEU A 33 -2.48 17.48 3.13
CA LEU A 33 -3.00 16.23 3.66
C LEU A 33 -4.31 16.46 4.43
N ILE A 34 -5.28 15.56 4.25
CA ILE A 34 -6.54 15.57 5.01
C ILE A 34 -6.35 15.04 6.44
N ALA A 35 -5.29 14.28 6.68
CA ALA A 35 -4.97 13.61 7.93
C ALA A 35 -3.45 13.61 8.18
N PRO A 36 -2.95 13.17 9.36
CA PRO A 36 -1.52 13.06 9.60
C PRO A 36 -0.83 12.14 8.58
N ALA A 37 0.40 12.48 8.18
CA ALA A 37 1.17 11.76 7.15
C ALA A 37 1.29 10.25 7.41
N GLY A 38 1.36 9.82 8.68
CA GLY A 38 1.36 8.40 9.03
C GLY A 38 0.06 7.68 8.64
N LEU A 39 -1.10 8.28 8.92
CA LEU A 39 -2.39 7.69 8.54
C LEU A 39 -2.58 7.71 7.02
N CYS A 40 -2.15 8.78 6.35
CA CYS A 40 -2.16 8.84 4.88
C CYS A 40 -1.27 7.76 4.24
N ALA A 41 -0.07 7.53 4.78
CA ALA A 41 0.81 6.46 4.32
C ALA A 41 0.17 5.08 4.49
N GLN A 42 -0.43 4.82 5.66
CA GLN A 42 -1.15 3.58 5.92
C GLN A 42 -2.29 3.35 4.92
N ILE A 43 -3.06 4.39 4.56
CA ILE A 43 -4.12 4.31 3.54
C ILE A 43 -3.56 3.90 2.16
N VAL A 44 -2.43 4.51 1.76
CA VAL A 44 -1.76 4.17 0.48
C VAL A 44 -1.31 2.70 0.47
N ILE A 45 -0.64 2.25 1.53
CA ILE A 45 -0.15 0.87 1.65
C ILE A 45 -1.31 -0.13 1.69
N THR A 46 -2.36 0.15 2.47
CA THR A 46 -3.56 -0.70 2.53
C THR A 46 -4.23 -0.82 1.15
N GLY A 47 -4.28 0.27 0.37
CA GLY A 47 -4.78 0.25 -1.00
C GLY A 47 -3.94 -0.66 -1.90
N LEU A 48 -2.62 -0.57 -1.82
CA LEU A 48 -1.69 -1.40 -2.58
C LEU A 48 -1.81 -2.89 -2.21
N GLU A 49 -1.87 -3.21 -0.91
CA GLU A 49 -2.10 -4.57 -0.42
C GLU A 49 -3.43 -5.13 -0.93
N GLY A 50 -4.50 -4.33 -0.92
CA GLY A 50 -5.80 -4.72 -1.46
C GLY A 50 -5.78 -5.04 -2.96
N ILE A 51 -5.00 -4.29 -3.74
CA ILE A 51 -4.81 -4.53 -5.18
C ILE A 51 -4.09 -5.87 -5.39
N VAL A 52 -3.01 -6.14 -4.65
CA VAL A 52 -2.27 -7.41 -4.73
C VAL A 52 -3.14 -8.59 -4.26
N ALA A 53 -3.85 -8.44 -3.16
CA ALA A 53 -4.77 -9.46 -2.65
C ALA A 53 -5.88 -9.79 -3.66
N ARG A 54 -6.42 -8.77 -4.35
CA ARG A 54 -7.38 -8.95 -5.44
C ARG A 54 -6.76 -9.71 -6.61
N PHE A 55 -5.53 -9.39 -7.00
CA PHE A 55 -4.82 -10.09 -8.07
C PHE A 55 -4.64 -11.59 -7.78
N ILE A 56 -4.21 -11.93 -6.56
CA ILE A 56 -4.06 -13.32 -6.10
C ILE A 56 -5.41 -14.03 -6.09
N ARG A 57 -6.46 -13.41 -5.52
CA ARG A 57 -7.81 -13.98 -5.45
C ARG A 57 -8.45 -14.18 -6.82
N ASN A 58 -8.12 -13.34 -7.80
CA ASN A 58 -8.56 -13.49 -9.18
C ASN A 58 -7.73 -14.50 -9.98
N GLU A 59 -6.88 -15.30 -9.32
CA GLU A 59 -6.02 -16.31 -9.96
C GLU A 59 -5.16 -15.71 -11.08
N PHE A 60 -4.68 -14.48 -10.86
CA PHE A 60 -3.84 -13.75 -11.80
C PHE A 60 -4.49 -13.39 -13.16
N LYS A 61 -5.82 -13.52 -13.26
CA LYS A 61 -6.58 -13.24 -14.51
C LYS A 61 -6.63 -11.75 -14.88
N GLU A 62 -6.61 -10.88 -13.89
CA GLU A 62 -6.73 -9.43 -14.07
C GLU A 62 -5.49 -8.75 -13.50
N ASN A 63 -4.73 -8.07 -14.35
CA ASN A 63 -3.50 -7.40 -13.93
C ASN A 63 -3.81 -6.32 -12.85
N PRO A 64 -3.04 -6.23 -11.76
CA PRO A 64 -3.19 -5.17 -10.78
C PRO A 64 -3.11 -3.75 -11.38
N SER A 65 -2.45 -3.56 -12.53
CA SER A 65 -2.37 -2.28 -13.22
C SER A 65 -3.61 -1.92 -14.05
N SER A 66 -4.59 -2.82 -14.22
CA SER A 66 -5.74 -2.62 -15.11
C SER A 66 -6.59 -1.38 -14.78
N TYR A 67 -6.61 -0.95 -13.51
CA TYR A 67 -7.34 0.26 -13.07
C TYR A 67 -6.42 1.23 -12.33
N LEU A 68 -5.12 1.23 -12.63
CA LEU A 68 -4.13 2.01 -11.88
C LEU A 68 -4.52 3.50 -11.79
N ASP A 69 -4.94 4.10 -12.92
CA ASP A 69 -5.37 5.50 -12.95
C ASP A 69 -6.60 5.75 -12.08
N ASN A 70 -7.58 4.84 -12.08
CA ASN A 70 -8.77 4.96 -11.24
C ASN A 70 -8.42 4.81 -9.76
N TYR A 71 -7.56 3.85 -9.41
CA TYR A 71 -7.08 3.69 -8.03
C TYR A 71 -6.33 4.93 -7.57
N TRP A 72 -5.46 5.49 -8.41
CA TRP A 72 -4.71 6.69 -8.09
C TRP A 72 -5.63 7.88 -7.83
N GLN A 73 -6.62 8.13 -8.70
CA GLN A 73 -7.60 9.21 -8.52
C GLN A 73 -8.39 9.10 -7.22
N ILE A 74 -8.75 7.88 -6.81
CA ILE A 74 -9.49 7.65 -5.55
C ILE A 74 -8.56 7.79 -4.34
N LEU A 75 -7.35 7.25 -4.42
CA LEU A 75 -6.36 7.33 -3.35
C LEU A 75 -5.92 8.77 -3.09
N GLU A 76 -5.68 9.54 -4.15
CA GLU A 76 -5.34 10.97 -4.07
C GLU A 76 -6.40 11.73 -3.28
N ARG A 77 -7.69 11.57 -3.63
CA ARG A 77 -8.82 12.20 -2.92
C ARG A 77 -8.98 11.72 -1.48
N SER A 78 -8.47 10.54 -1.17
CA SER A 78 -8.54 9.94 0.16
C SER A 78 -7.40 10.41 1.07
N ILE A 79 -6.39 11.12 0.54
CA ILE A 79 -5.27 11.65 1.34
C ILE A 79 -5.05 13.16 1.18
N LEU A 80 -5.50 13.79 0.08
CA LEU A 80 -5.36 15.23 -0.21
C LEU A 80 -6.68 15.99 -0.11
N LYS A 81 -6.59 17.26 0.32
CA LYS A 81 -7.68 18.25 0.37
C LYS A 81 -8.01 18.84 -0.98
#